data_AF-A0A6I7WE23-F1
#
_entry.id   AF-A0A6I7WE23-F1
#
_cell.length_a   1.000
_cell.length_b   1.000
_cell.length_c   1.000
_cell.angle_alpha   90.00
_cell.angle_beta   90.00
_cell.angle_gamma   90.00
#
_symmetry.space_group_name_H-M   'P 1'
#
loop_
_entity.id
_entity.type
_entity.pdbx_description
1 polymer ?
#
loop_
_entity_poly.entity_id
_entity_poly.type
_entity_poly.pdbx_seq_one_letter_code
_entity_poly.pdbx_strand_id
1 'polypeptide(L)'
;MFQLLFWGSVTIEPAGQIPIYFAIKYNADDIKLGHHYNVRGKITVDGKLKFITDTMHPVLSRKDSGELKLKMIRLQTAKKKK
;
A
#
# COMPACT_ATOMS: atom_id res chain seq x y z
N MET A 1 -9.81 10.77 15.91
CA MET A 1 -8.35 10.85 15.81
C MET A 1 -7.87 9.65 14.99
N PHE A 2 -7.33 9.86 13.78
CA PHE A 2 -6.84 8.78 12.92
C PHE A 2 -5.31 8.75 13.00
N GLN A 3 -4.75 7.77 13.71
CA GLN A 3 -3.31 7.56 13.81
C GLN A 3 -2.87 6.54 12.76
N LEU A 4 -2.05 6.95 11.79
CA LEU A 4 -1.40 6.03 10.84
C LEU A 4 -0.17 5.43 11.53
N LEU A 5 -0.26 4.18 11.96
CA LEU A 5 0.88 3.40 12.42
C LEU A 5 1.53 2.74 11.20
N PHE A 6 2.83 2.99 10.98
CA PHE A 6 3.64 2.32 9.97
C PHE A 6 4.48 1.25 10.67
N TRP A 7 4.28 -0.02 10.30
CA TRP A 7 4.99 -1.16 10.91
C TRP A 7 5.94 -1.87 9.95
N GLY A 8 5.80 -1.59 8.67
CA GLY A 8 6.59 -2.20 7.63
C GLY A 8 6.46 -1.41 6.35
N SER A 9 7.55 -1.37 5.60
CA SER A 9 7.56 -0.88 4.23
C SER A 9 8.57 -1.70 3.44
N VAL A 10 8.30 -1.86 2.15
CA VAL A 10 9.22 -2.49 1.22
C VAL A 10 9.26 -1.64 -0.04
N THR A 11 10.46 -1.42 -0.56
CA THR A 11 10.70 -0.77 -1.84
C THR A 11 11.36 -1.78 -2.76
N ILE A 12 10.83 -1.93 -3.97
CA ILE A 12 11.29 -2.91 -4.95
C ILE A 12 11.77 -2.13 -6.17
N GLU A 13 13.07 -2.22 -6.46
CA GLU A 13 13.71 -1.53 -7.58
C GLU A 13 14.74 -2.47 -8.25
N PRO A 14 14.57 -2.81 -9.55
CA PRO A 14 13.45 -2.49 -10.42
C PRO A 14 12.18 -3.30 -10.08
N ALA A 15 11.00 -2.67 -10.18
CA ALA A 15 9.73 -3.30 -9.81
C ALA A 15 9.22 -4.36 -10.81
N GLY A 16 9.80 -4.44 -12.01
CA GLY A 16 9.40 -5.40 -13.05
C GLY A 16 8.05 -5.08 -13.72
N GLN A 17 7.43 -6.11 -14.30
CA GLN A 17 6.10 -6.02 -14.92
C GLN A 17 5.00 -6.43 -13.94
N ILE A 18 3.79 -5.90 -14.13
CA ILE A 18 2.61 -6.30 -13.35
C ILE A 18 2.14 -7.73 -13.71
N PRO A 19 1.63 -8.52 -12.75
CA PRO A 19 1.50 -8.22 -11.32
C PRO A 19 2.86 -8.21 -10.59
N ILE A 20 3.06 -7.20 -9.73
CA ILE A 20 4.29 -7.06 -8.93
C ILE A 20 4.08 -7.78 -7.60
N TYR A 21 4.88 -8.80 -7.33
CA TYR A 21 4.87 -9.53 -6.06
C TYR A 21 5.71 -8.81 -5.02
N PHE A 22 5.21 -8.75 -3.79
CA PHE A 22 5.90 -8.10 -2.68
C PHE A 22 5.60 -8.81 -1.36
N ALA A 23 6.49 -8.65 -0.39
CA ALA A 23 6.29 -9.12 0.98
C ALA A 23 6.67 -7.99 1.94
N ILE A 24 5.76 -7.64 2.85
CA ILE A 24 6.00 -6.64 3.90
C ILE A 24 6.27 -7.40 5.19
N LYS A 25 7.52 -7.35 5.67
CA LYS A 25 7.85 -7.82 7.01
C LYS A 25 7.42 -6.77 8.03
N TYR A 26 6.87 -7.23 9.14
CA TYR A 26 6.47 -6.41 10.28
C TYR A 26 6.74 -7.19 11.58
N ASN A 27 6.89 -6.49 12.70
CA ASN A 27 6.98 -7.10 14.01
C ASN A 27 5.56 -7.32 14.57
N ALA A 28 5.24 -8.53 15.01
CA ALA A 28 3.93 -8.85 15.59
C ALA A 28 3.69 -8.11 16.93
N ASP A 29 4.76 -7.79 17.68
CA ASP A 29 4.64 -7.08 18.97
C ASP A 29 4.18 -5.63 18.80
N ASP A 30 4.32 -5.07 17.59
CA ASP A 30 3.83 -3.72 17.28
C ASP A 30 2.30 -3.70 17.08
N ILE A 31 1.67 -4.89 16.98
CA ILE A 31 0.23 -5.04 16.77
C ILE A 31 -0.55 -4.72 18.04
N LYS A 32 -1.42 -3.72 17.94
CA LYS A 32 -2.29 -3.30 19.05
C LYS A 32 -3.70 -3.86 18.87
N LEU A 33 -4.21 -4.48 19.92
CA LEU A 33 -5.58 -4.99 19.94
C LEU A 33 -6.58 -3.84 19.75
N GLY A 34 -7.63 -4.07 18.95
CA GLY A 34 -8.70 -3.10 18.69
C GLY A 34 -8.40 -2.07 17.60
N HIS A 35 -7.23 -2.13 16.96
CA HIS A 35 -6.88 -1.25 15.85
C HIS A 35 -7.12 -1.92 14.48
N HIS A 36 -7.32 -1.08 13.45
CA HIS A 36 -7.47 -1.51 12.07
C HIS A 36 -6.27 -1.08 11.24
N TYR A 37 -5.72 -2.03 10.50
CA TYR A 37 -4.52 -1.85 9.70
C TYR A 37 -4.85 -1.96 8.23
N ASN A 38 -4.15 -1.16 7.42
CA ASN A 38 -4.38 -1.07 5.99
C ASN A 38 -3.04 -1.01 5.27
N VAL A 39 -2.96 -1.68 4.12
CA VAL A 39 -1.81 -1.57 3.23
C VAL A 39 -2.11 -0.53 2.15
N ARG A 40 -1.10 0.29 1.83
CA ARG A 40 -1.12 1.23 0.72
C ARG A 40 0.13 1.04 -0.12
N GLY A 41 0.00 1.28 -1.42
CA GLY A 41 1.08 1.17 -2.38
C GLY A 41 1.19 2.43 -3.22
N LYS A 42 2.41 2.72 -3.69
CA LYS A 42 2.68 3.71 -4.73
C LYS A 42 3.72 3.16 -5.70
N ILE A 43 3.58 3.49 -6.99
CA ILE A 43 4.57 3.15 -8.02
C ILE A 43 5.06 4.43 -8.67
N THR A 44 6.37 4.60 -8.67
CA THR A 44 7.08 5.68 -9.34
C THR A 44 7.78 5.14 -10.58
N VAL A 45 7.68 5.89 -11.68
CA VAL A 45 8.42 5.62 -12.93
C VAL A 45 9.20 6.88 -13.26
N ASP A 46 10.52 6.75 -13.42
CA ASP A 46 11.44 7.88 -13.64
C ASP A 46 11.28 9.00 -12.59
N GLY A 47 11.17 8.62 -11.31
CA GLY A 47 10.99 9.55 -10.19
C GLY A 47 9.60 10.21 -10.10
N LYS A 48 8.68 9.91 -11.03
CA LYS A 48 7.32 10.48 -11.05
C LYS A 48 6.30 9.47 -10.53
N LEU A 49 5.45 9.88 -9.58
CA LEU A 49 4.32 9.07 -9.11
C LEU A 49 3.35 8.80 -10.26
N LYS A 50 3.17 7.52 -10.62
CA LYS A 50 2.29 7.10 -11.72
C LYS A 50 1.08 6.33 -11.24
N PHE A 51 1.22 5.53 -10.18
CA PHE A 51 0.13 4.73 -9.64
C PHE A 51 0.08 4.79 -8.12
N ILE A 52 -1.13 4.76 -7.57
CA ILE A 52 -1.38 4.73 -6.12
C ILE A 52 -2.61 3.87 -5.84
N THR A 53 -2.71 3.30 -4.65
CA THR A 53 -3.97 2.75 -4.13
C THR A 53 -4.94 3.87 -3.77
N ASP A 54 -6.17 3.81 -4.27
CA ASP A 54 -7.27 4.74 -3.90
C ASP A 54 -8.25 4.15 -2.89
N THR A 55 -8.26 2.83 -2.73
CA THR A 55 -9.09 2.12 -1.75
C THR A 55 -8.31 1.64 -0.54
N MET A 56 -9.01 1.46 0.57
CA MET A 56 -8.48 0.80 1.76
C MET A 56 -8.35 -0.70 1.51
N HIS A 57 -7.19 -1.27 1.85
CA HIS A 57 -6.93 -2.70 1.79
C HIS A 57 -6.65 -3.19 3.22
N PRO A 58 -7.69 -3.52 4.00
CA PRO A 58 -7.54 -3.90 5.39
C PRO A 58 -6.82 -5.25 5.52
N VAL A 59 -5.94 -5.36 6.52
CA VAL A 59 -5.15 -6.57 6.82
C VAL A 59 -5.26 -6.93 8.30
N LEU A 60 -4.86 -8.15 8.65
CA LEU A 60 -4.84 -8.65 10.03
C LEU A 60 -6.24 -8.68 10.68
N SER A 61 -7.27 -8.77 9.84
CA SER A 61 -8.64 -8.99 10.30
C SER A 61 -8.88 -10.48 10.54
N ARG A 62 -9.85 -10.84 11.41
CA ARG A 62 -10.19 -12.25 11.68
C ARG A 62 -10.61 -13.06 10.43
N LYS A 63 -10.89 -12.39 9.31
CA LYS A 63 -11.30 -12.98 8.02
C LYS A 63 -10.20 -12.93 6.96
N ASP A 64 -8.98 -12.54 7.31
CA ASP A 64 -7.88 -12.42 6.36
C ASP A 64 -7.46 -13.80 5.86
N SER A 65 -7.57 -14.04 4.54
CA SER A 65 -7.15 -15.28 3.90
C SER A 65 -5.63 -15.34 3.64
N GLY A 66 -4.89 -14.28 3.98
CA GLY A 66 -3.46 -14.16 3.74
C GLY A 66 -3.09 -13.75 2.31
N GLU A 67 -4.07 -13.65 1.39
CA GLU A 67 -3.85 -13.18 0.02
C GLU A 67 -4.23 -11.70 -0.10
N LEU A 68 -3.22 -10.83 -0.21
CA LEU A 68 -3.41 -9.39 -0.40
C LEU A 68 -3.19 -9.01 -1.87
N LYS A 69 -4.25 -8.53 -2.54
CA LYS A 69 -4.17 -7.94 -3.88
C LYS A 69 -4.45 -6.46 -3.81
N LEU A 70 -3.48 -5.64 -4.21
CA LEU A 70 -3.64 -4.19 -4.28
C LEU A 70 -4.09 -3.78 -5.67
N LYS A 71 -5.28 -3.17 -5.76
CA LYS A 71 -5.68 -2.50 -6.99
C LYS A 71 -5.07 -1.11 -7.01
N MET A 72 -4.36 -0.82 -8.10
CA MET A 72 -3.68 0.45 -8.29
C MET A 72 -4.42 1.27 -9.35
N ILE A 73 -4.60 2.56 -9.09
CA ILE A 73 -5.11 3.50 -10.09
C ILE A 73 -3.99 4.35 -10.64
N ARG A 74 -4.09 4.67 -11.94
CA ARG A 74 -3.18 5.63 -12.56
C ARG A 74 -3.50 7.02 -12.04
N LEU A 75 -2.50 7.69 -11.49
CA LEU A 75 -2.64 9.08 -11.07
C LEU A 75 -2.83 9.96 -12.32
N GLN A 76 -4.05 10.46 -12.51
CA GLN A 76 -4.33 11.51 -13.49
C GLN A 76 -4.05 12.85 -12.80
N THR A 77 -2.96 13.51 -13.18
CA THR A 77 -2.72 14.90 -12.75
C THR A 77 -3.77 15.78 -13.41
N ALA A 78 -4.69 16.34 -12.63
CA ALA A 78 -5.55 17.42 -13.12
C ALA A 78 -4.66 18.58 -13.57
N LYS A 79 -4.77 18.97 -14.85
CA LYS A 79 -4.12 20.16 -15.38
C LYS A 79 -4.71 21.35 -14.61
N LYS A 80 -3.94 21.99 -13.72
CA LYS A 80 -4.34 23.28 -13.12
C LYS A 80 -4.70 24.20 -14.28
N LYS A 81 -5.99 24.57 -14.42
CA LYS A 81 -6.39 25.66 -15.31
C LYS A 81 -5.69 26.91 -14.76
N LYS A 82 -4.82 27.51 -15.57
CA LYS A 82 -4.27 28.84 -15.34
C LYS A 82 -5.39 29.86 -15.48
#